data_AF-A0A937ZFN9-F1
#
_entry.id   AF-A0A937ZFN9-F1
#
_cell.length_a   1.000
_cell.length_b   1.000
_cell.length_c   1.000
_cell.angle_alpha   90.00
_cell.angle_beta   90.00
_cell.angle_gamma   90.00
#
_symmetry.space_group_name_H-M   'P 1'
#
loop_
_entity.id
_entity.type
_entity.pdbx_description
1 polymer ?
#
loop_
_entity_poly.entity_id
_entity_poly.type
_entity_poly.pdbx_seq_one_letter_code
_entity_poly.pdbx_strand_id
1 'polypeptide(L)'
;MRAIAILIAIAAALANAGAAMAHASLTGSEPAHRAVVPEPPRAVTLTFNEPVSPLTLRLVRPGGEAGDLKDIALRGNGLVVALPAALGEGTHLVSWRVVSADGHPVGGTLLFSVGQPSAQEPEGGAAPDNRLRGAIWLARLAIYLGLFGGVGGAFYAGWIAAGSLAGGARRAVAAMLECGIVAALLSVGLQGADALGLGLSGIKDTRTWATGFGTSYGVTALASAAAMLAARLTLDSPSRRWFSAVALAGTGVALAASGHASAGSPQWLMRPAVFVHAVSVAFWTGALLPLASALHAHRLDELRRFSRAIPLPLAALIVSGAILAAVQLREFGALWTTDYGVILAAKLIAVAALLVLAAFNRRATAGVLTGDEGASRRIATVARTEAVIVMVVLMLVASWRFTPPPRSLIDAAHAPLQVHLHGGTAMADVKIERNRDGSRRVTVVVLDGQYGPLASKEVTVILARPDAGIEPLRLRARHVEATVWSVDGVDIPLPGRWNLRVDILIDDFEKVAIEDAVELAR
;
A
#
# COMPACT_ATOMS: atom_id res chain seq x y z
N MET A 1 27.85 -22.84 1.92
CA MET A 1 27.18 -23.23 0.65
C MET A 1 25.73 -23.67 0.85
N ARG A 2 25.41 -24.65 1.72
CA ARG A 2 24.02 -25.12 1.93
C ARG A 2 23.01 -24.03 2.33
N ALA A 3 23.35 -23.13 3.27
CA ALA A 3 22.43 -22.05 3.68
C ALA A 3 22.16 -21.01 2.58
N ILE A 4 23.18 -20.68 1.78
CA ILE A 4 23.05 -19.78 0.63
C ILE A 4 22.14 -20.42 -0.44
N ALA A 5 22.35 -21.72 -0.71
CA ALA A 5 21.50 -22.47 -1.64
C ALA A 5 20.03 -22.51 -1.19
N ILE A 6 19.77 -22.67 0.12
CA ILE A 6 18.40 -22.62 0.67
C ILE A 6 17.77 -21.23 0.51
N LEU A 7 18.50 -20.16 0.80
CA LEU A 7 18.00 -18.78 0.61
C LEU A 7 17.71 -18.49 -0.88
N ILE A 8 18.56 -18.98 -1.78
CA ILE A 8 18.33 -18.89 -3.23
C ILE A 8 17.10 -19.68 -3.64
N ALA A 9 16.91 -20.90 -3.13
CA ALA A 9 15.74 -21.73 -3.42
C ALA A 9 14.44 -21.09 -2.93
N ILE A 10 14.44 -20.46 -1.74
CA ILE A 10 13.28 -19.72 -1.23
C ILE A 10 12.99 -18.49 -2.10
N ALA A 11 14.01 -17.72 -2.48
CA ALA A 11 13.84 -16.59 -3.38
C ALA A 11 13.28 -17.01 -4.75
N ALA A 12 13.74 -18.14 -5.30
CA ALA A 12 13.22 -18.72 -6.54
C ALA A 12 11.78 -19.20 -6.39
N ALA A 13 11.41 -19.83 -5.26
CA ALA A 13 10.03 -20.24 -4.98
C ALA A 13 9.08 -19.04 -4.88
N LEU A 14 9.52 -17.95 -4.25
CA LEU A 14 8.74 -16.70 -4.16
C LEU A 14 8.54 -16.02 -5.53
N ALA A 15 9.46 -16.23 -6.48
CA ALA A 15 9.31 -15.72 -7.85
C ALA A 15 8.19 -16.44 -8.63
N ASN A 16 7.85 -17.67 -8.25
CA ASN A 16 6.84 -18.50 -8.93
C ASN A 16 5.44 -18.42 -8.28
N ALA A 17 5.28 -17.63 -7.22
CA ALA A 17 3.96 -17.37 -6.63
C ALA A 17 3.15 -16.52 -7.62
N GLY A 18 2.05 -17.08 -8.13
CA GLY A 18 1.29 -16.59 -9.29
C GLY A 18 0.89 -15.11 -9.25
N ALA A 19 0.64 -14.56 -10.44
CA ALA A 19 0.19 -13.18 -10.65
C ALA A 19 -1.24 -13.02 -10.15
N ALA A 20 -1.41 -12.55 -8.91
CA ALA A 20 -2.66 -11.95 -8.47
C ALA A 20 -2.63 -10.46 -8.87
N MET A 21 -3.73 -9.93 -9.39
CA MET A 21 -3.88 -8.48 -9.56
C MET A 21 -3.72 -7.83 -8.18
N ALA A 22 -2.97 -6.73 -8.14
CA ALA A 22 -2.42 -6.25 -6.88
C ALA A 22 -3.45 -5.53 -5.99
N HIS A 23 -4.59 -5.09 -6.52
CA HIS A 23 -5.67 -4.44 -5.76
C HIS A 23 -6.98 -4.46 -6.55
N ALA A 24 -8.10 -4.55 -5.84
CA ALA A 24 -9.42 -4.36 -6.42
C ALA A 24 -9.65 -2.87 -6.71
N SER A 25 -10.14 -2.56 -7.90
CA SER A 25 -10.62 -1.24 -8.29
C SER A 25 -12.12 -1.30 -8.59
N LEU A 26 -12.86 -0.27 -8.16
CA LEU A 26 -14.25 -0.11 -8.54
C LEU A 26 -14.30 0.19 -10.04
N THR A 27 -15.02 -0.63 -10.80
CA THR A 27 -15.17 -0.51 -12.25
C THR A 27 -16.55 -0.02 -12.68
N GLY A 28 -17.52 -0.02 -11.75
CA GLY A 28 -18.84 0.55 -11.97
C GLY A 28 -19.72 0.49 -10.71
N SER A 29 -20.84 1.22 -10.75
CA SER A 29 -21.85 1.20 -9.69
C SER A 29 -23.25 1.45 -10.23
N GLU A 30 -24.25 1.00 -9.48
CA GLU A 30 -25.67 1.31 -9.73
C GLU A 30 -26.34 1.68 -8.39
N PRO A 31 -26.88 2.90 -8.20
CA PRO A 31 -26.82 4.02 -9.14
C PRO A 31 -25.38 4.40 -9.52
N ALA A 32 -25.22 4.93 -10.72
CA ALA A 32 -23.94 5.43 -11.17
C ALA A 32 -23.47 6.61 -10.29
N HIS A 33 -22.16 6.83 -10.24
CA HIS A 33 -21.61 7.94 -9.46
C HIS A 33 -22.20 9.28 -9.94
N ARG A 34 -22.74 10.05 -8.99
CA ARG A 34 -23.48 11.30 -9.15
C ARG A 34 -24.82 11.20 -9.88
N ALA A 35 -25.37 10.00 -10.05
CA ALA A 35 -26.71 9.84 -10.62
C ALA A 35 -27.78 10.54 -9.77
N VAL A 36 -28.77 11.15 -10.43
CA VAL A 36 -29.96 11.72 -9.79
C VAL A 36 -31.15 10.81 -10.10
N VAL A 37 -31.54 9.98 -9.15
CA VAL A 37 -32.63 9.01 -9.31
C VAL A 37 -33.95 9.61 -8.84
N PRO A 38 -35.07 9.39 -9.55
CA PRO A 38 -36.37 9.99 -9.20
C PRO A 38 -36.95 9.40 -7.91
N GLU A 39 -36.68 8.13 -7.63
CA GLU A 39 -37.16 7.42 -6.44
C GLU A 39 -35.99 6.83 -5.64
N PRO A 40 -36.13 6.68 -4.30
CA PRO A 40 -35.17 5.99 -3.44
C PRO A 40 -34.81 4.58 -3.98
N PRO A 41 -33.54 4.31 -4.33
CA PRO A 41 -33.14 2.99 -4.79
C PRO A 41 -33.20 2.01 -3.61
N ARG A 42 -33.66 0.78 -3.87
CA ARG A 42 -33.73 -0.28 -2.85
C ARG A 42 -32.35 -0.81 -2.46
N ALA A 43 -31.38 -0.70 -3.36
CA ALA A 43 -30.03 -1.18 -3.15
C ALA A 43 -29.02 -0.36 -3.97
N VAL A 44 -27.76 -0.45 -3.57
CA VAL A 44 -26.60 -0.02 -4.35
C VAL A 44 -25.80 -1.24 -4.76
N THR A 45 -25.47 -1.33 -6.04
CA THR A 45 -24.54 -2.31 -6.60
C THR A 45 -23.17 -1.66 -6.82
N LEU A 46 -22.10 -2.31 -6.35
CA LEU A 46 -20.71 -1.91 -6.60
C LEU A 46 -20.01 -3.05 -7.33
N THR A 47 -19.42 -2.78 -8.49
CA THR A 47 -18.73 -3.78 -9.33
C THR A 47 -17.22 -3.51 -9.34
N PHE A 48 -16.41 -4.54 -9.17
CA PHE A 48 -14.96 -4.45 -9.13
C PHE A 48 -14.30 -5.21 -10.27
N ASN A 49 -13.03 -4.93 -10.56
CA ASN A 49 -12.23 -5.69 -11.53
C ASN A 49 -11.89 -7.13 -11.07
N GLU A 50 -12.11 -7.47 -9.80
CA GLU A 50 -11.89 -8.79 -9.23
C GLU A 50 -12.86 -9.06 -8.05
N PRO A 51 -13.00 -10.32 -7.59
CA PRO A 51 -13.79 -10.62 -6.40
C PRO A 51 -13.29 -9.90 -5.14
N VAL A 52 -14.22 -9.40 -4.33
CA VAL A 52 -13.93 -8.69 -3.07
C VAL A 52 -14.77 -9.22 -1.91
N SER A 53 -14.32 -9.03 -0.67
CA SER A 53 -15.08 -9.31 0.55
C SER A 53 -15.43 -8.01 1.28
N PRO A 54 -16.69 -7.77 1.69
CA PRO A 54 -17.08 -6.52 2.35
C PRO A 54 -16.49 -6.39 3.76
N LEU A 55 -16.02 -5.19 4.13
CA LEU A 55 -15.58 -4.87 5.50
C LEU A 55 -16.57 -3.96 6.21
N THR A 56 -16.76 -2.75 5.69
CA THR A 56 -17.69 -1.75 6.22
C THR A 56 -18.30 -1.00 5.05
N LEU A 57 -19.59 -0.73 5.14
CA LEU A 57 -20.30 0.14 4.24
C LEU A 57 -21.16 1.07 5.09
N ARG A 58 -21.10 2.37 4.80
CA ARG A 58 -21.80 3.41 5.54
C ARG A 58 -22.54 4.32 4.57
N LEU A 59 -23.79 4.61 4.91
CA LEU A 59 -24.61 5.61 4.24
C LEU A 59 -24.56 6.90 5.04
N VAL A 60 -24.22 8.01 4.40
CA VAL A 60 -24.39 9.36 4.92
C VAL A 60 -25.52 10.03 4.14
N ARG A 61 -26.51 10.53 4.87
CA ARG A 61 -27.68 11.22 4.33
C ARG A 61 -27.40 12.71 4.09
N PRO A 62 -28.24 13.42 3.31
CA PRO A 62 -28.11 14.85 3.05
C PRO A 62 -27.92 15.73 4.30
N GLY A 63 -28.53 15.36 5.43
CA GLY A 63 -28.39 16.07 6.71
C GLY A 63 -27.13 15.73 7.51
N GLY A 64 -26.19 14.96 6.96
CA GLY A 64 -24.95 14.53 7.64
C GLY A 64 -25.10 13.33 8.58
N GLU A 65 -26.32 12.81 8.76
CA GLU A 65 -26.55 11.59 9.55
C GLU A 65 -25.91 10.39 8.85
N ALA A 66 -25.05 9.65 9.57
CA ALA A 66 -24.35 8.48 9.04
C ALA A 66 -24.78 7.18 9.75
N GLY A 67 -24.98 6.11 8.98
CA GLY A 67 -25.36 4.79 9.50
C GLY A 67 -24.69 3.64 8.75
N ASP A 68 -24.45 2.54 9.45
CA ASP A 68 -23.87 1.32 8.86
C ASP A 68 -24.89 0.58 7.98
N LEU A 69 -24.45 0.15 6.81
CA LEU A 69 -25.16 -0.77 5.92
C LEU A 69 -24.70 -2.19 6.23
N LYS A 70 -25.63 -3.05 6.66
CA LYS A 70 -25.33 -4.41 7.14
C LYS A 70 -25.80 -5.52 6.21
N ASP A 71 -26.80 -5.25 5.39
CA ASP A 71 -27.36 -6.21 4.45
C ASP A 71 -26.63 -6.10 3.11
N ILE A 72 -25.67 -7.01 2.92
CA ILE A 72 -24.74 -7.02 1.79
C ILE A 72 -24.72 -8.43 1.20
N ALA A 73 -25.06 -8.53 -0.08
CA ALA A 73 -25.00 -9.76 -0.86
C ALA A 73 -23.82 -9.71 -1.84
N LEU A 74 -23.03 -10.78 -1.86
CA LEU A 74 -21.97 -10.98 -2.84
C LEU A 74 -22.55 -11.50 -4.16
N ARG A 75 -22.20 -10.87 -5.29
CA ARG A 75 -22.65 -11.26 -6.64
C ARG A 75 -21.46 -11.22 -7.60
N GLY A 76 -20.78 -12.36 -7.80
CA GLY A 76 -19.60 -12.43 -8.67
C GLY A 76 -18.45 -11.55 -8.17
N ASN A 77 -18.08 -10.55 -8.95
CA ASN A 77 -17.10 -9.50 -8.60
C ASN A 77 -17.77 -8.22 -8.04
N GLY A 78 -19.04 -8.27 -7.65
CA GLY A 78 -19.78 -7.13 -7.12
C GLY A 78 -20.42 -7.35 -5.76
N LEU A 79 -20.79 -6.24 -5.12
CA LEU A 79 -21.54 -6.16 -3.87
C LEU A 79 -22.90 -5.53 -4.16
N VAL A 80 -23.98 -6.15 -3.72
CA VAL A 80 -25.33 -5.57 -3.69
C VAL A 80 -25.67 -5.24 -2.24
N VAL A 81 -25.93 -3.98 -1.97
CA VAL A 81 -26.05 -3.42 -0.62
C VAL A 81 -27.45 -2.87 -0.45
N ALA A 82 -28.27 -3.46 0.41
CA ALA A 82 -29.63 -2.97 0.61
C ALA A 82 -29.61 -1.61 1.32
N LEU A 83 -30.45 -0.69 0.85
CA LEU A 83 -30.61 0.63 1.42
C LEU A 83 -31.88 0.68 2.29
N PRO A 84 -31.90 1.53 3.34
CA PRO A 84 -33.12 1.76 4.12
C PRO A 84 -34.25 2.31 3.23
N ALA A 85 -35.49 1.87 3.46
CA ALA A 85 -36.64 2.30 2.65
C ALA A 85 -36.88 3.84 2.66
N ALA A 86 -36.54 4.51 3.76
CA ALA A 86 -36.62 5.96 3.89
C ALA A 86 -35.23 6.59 3.76
N LEU A 87 -34.82 6.89 2.52
CA LEU A 87 -33.56 7.62 2.25
C LEU A 87 -33.70 9.13 2.45
N GLY A 88 -34.88 9.69 2.18
CA GLY A 88 -35.08 11.14 2.03
C GLY A 88 -34.60 11.64 0.67
N GLU A 89 -35.00 12.86 0.30
CA GLU A 89 -34.52 13.54 -0.91
C GLU A 89 -33.19 14.25 -0.66
N GLY A 90 -32.38 14.43 -1.71
CA GLY A 90 -31.07 15.07 -1.65
C GLY A 90 -29.92 14.14 -2.02
N THR A 91 -28.68 14.59 -1.81
CA THR A 91 -27.45 13.84 -2.08
C THR A 91 -27.08 12.91 -0.92
N HIS A 92 -26.88 11.63 -1.24
CA HIS A 92 -26.42 10.58 -0.34
C HIS A 92 -25.01 10.15 -0.70
N LEU A 93 -24.26 9.73 0.31
CA LEU A 93 -22.89 9.23 0.19
C LEU A 93 -22.82 7.81 0.74
N VAL A 94 -22.38 6.86 -0.08
CA VAL A 94 -22.05 5.49 0.33
C VAL A 94 -20.54 5.34 0.40
N SER A 95 -20.00 5.32 1.61
CA SER A 95 -18.59 5.01 1.87
C SER A 95 -18.43 3.52 2.05
N TRP A 96 -17.50 2.91 1.34
CA TRP A 96 -17.27 1.46 1.39
C TRP A 96 -15.80 1.14 1.64
N ARG A 97 -15.57 0.01 2.31
CA ARG A 97 -14.28 -0.65 2.43
C ARG A 97 -14.46 -2.14 2.21
N VAL A 98 -13.56 -2.74 1.45
CA VAL A 98 -13.57 -4.15 1.04
C VAL A 98 -12.16 -4.74 1.12
N VAL A 99 -12.03 -6.06 1.12
CA VAL A 99 -10.77 -6.78 0.98
C VAL A 99 -10.70 -7.37 -0.44
N SER A 100 -9.63 -7.07 -1.19
CA SER A 100 -9.34 -7.69 -2.49
C SER A 100 -9.00 -9.16 -2.36
N ALA A 101 -8.99 -9.89 -3.49
CA ALA A 101 -8.62 -11.30 -3.52
C ALA A 101 -7.21 -11.58 -2.97
N ASP A 102 -6.31 -10.59 -3.00
CA ASP A 102 -4.95 -10.67 -2.46
C ASP A 102 -4.85 -10.30 -0.96
N GLY A 103 -5.99 -10.05 -0.30
CA GLY A 103 -6.10 -9.81 1.13
C GLY A 103 -5.82 -8.37 1.57
N HIS A 104 -5.65 -7.41 0.67
CA HIS A 104 -5.47 -6.00 1.02
C HIS A 104 -6.81 -5.24 1.17
N PRO A 105 -6.95 -4.36 2.17
CA PRO A 105 -8.14 -3.52 2.28
C PRO A 105 -8.09 -2.35 1.29
N VAL A 106 -9.18 -2.15 0.54
CA VAL A 106 -9.40 -1.01 -0.36
C VAL A 106 -10.67 -0.29 0.07
N GLY A 107 -10.74 1.03 -0.11
CA GLY A 107 -11.93 1.81 0.19
C GLY A 107 -12.19 2.89 -0.85
N GLY A 108 -13.42 3.37 -0.88
CA GLY A 108 -13.86 4.43 -1.77
C GLY A 108 -15.24 4.95 -1.38
N THR A 109 -15.77 5.81 -2.24
CA THR A 109 -17.02 6.52 -2.00
C THR A 109 -17.85 6.56 -3.27
N LEU A 110 -19.16 6.37 -3.12
CA LEU A 110 -20.16 6.59 -4.15
C LEU A 110 -21.08 7.74 -3.71
N LEU A 111 -21.36 8.68 -4.61
CA LEU A 111 -22.36 9.72 -4.42
C LEU A 111 -23.53 9.44 -5.36
N PHE A 112 -24.76 9.66 -4.90
CA PHE A 112 -25.96 9.71 -5.75
C PHE A 112 -26.98 10.65 -5.10
N SER A 113 -27.99 11.11 -5.84
CA SER A 113 -29.03 11.98 -5.29
C SER A 113 -30.42 11.41 -5.56
N VAL A 114 -31.34 11.56 -4.61
CA VAL A 114 -32.76 11.20 -4.78
C VAL A 114 -33.55 12.47 -5.02
N GLY A 115 -34.28 12.54 -6.14
CA GLY A 115 -35.07 13.68 -6.58
C GLY A 115 -34.20 14.82 -7.14
N GLN A 116 -33.37 15.44 -6.29
CA GLN A 116 -32.50 16.54 -6.68
C GLN A 116 -31.19 16.55 -5.87
N PRO A 117 -30.07 17.06 -6.42
CA PRO A 117 -28.84 17.26 -5.67
C PRO A 117 -29.02 18.23 -4.50
N SER A 118 -28.37 17.95 -3.38
CA SER A 118 -28.32 18.87 -2.24
C SER A 118 -27.40 20.07 -2.55
N ALA A 119 -27.74 21.24 -2.00
CA ALA A 119 -26.93 22.45 -2.17
C ALA A 119 -25.54 22.34 -1.51
N GLN A 120 -25.40 21.47 -0.51
CA GLN A 120 -24.15 21.16 0.17
C GLN A 120 -23.92 19.64 0.09
N GLU A 121 -22.72 19.24 -0.34
CA GLU A 121 -22.37 17.82 -0.35
C GLU A 121 -22.29 17.29 1.09
N PRO A 122 -22.72 16.03 1.35
CA PRO A 122 -22.61 15.44 2.67
C PRO A 122 -21.16 15.44 3.14
N GLU A 123 -20.87 16.07 4.29
CA GLU A 123 -19.55 15.99 4.90
C GLU A 123 -19.27 14.53 5.33
N GLY A 124 -18.37 13.87 4.61
CA GLY A 124 -18.10 12.44 4.77
C GLY A 124 -17.04 12.13 5.83
N GLY A 125 -17.44 11.37 6.85
CA GLY A 125 -16.57 10.47 7.63
C GLY A 125 -15.71 11.12 8.74
N ALA A 126 -15.61 10.43 9.88
CA ALA A 126 -14.75 10.85 10.98
C ALA A 126 -13.27 10.92 10.53
N ALA A 127 -12.59 12.01 10.89
CA ALA A 127 -11.16 12.17 10.64
C ALA A 127 -10.37 10.95 11.19
N PRO A 128 -9.25 10.57 10.54
CA PRO A 128 -8.45 9.45 10.99
C PRO A 128 -8.02 9.59 12.46
N ASP A 129 -8.18 8.53 13.25
CA ASP A 129 -7.77 8.56 14.65
C ASP A 129 -6.24 8.58 14.78
N ASN A 130 -5.69 9.74 15.15
CA ASN A 130 -4.26 9.94 15.36
C ASN A 130 -3.68 9.01 16.44
N ARG A 131 -4.47 8.61 17.45
CA ARG A 131 -4.02 7.67 18.48
C ARG A 131 -3.83 6.28 17.90
N LEU A 132 -4.79 5.82 17.08
CA LEU A 132 -4.68 4.55 16.36
C LEU A 132 -3.49 4.56 15.39
N ARG A 133 -3.32 5.63 14.61
CA ARG A 133 -2.16 5.80 13.71
C ARG A 133 -0.84 5.74 14.46
N GLY A 134 -0.73 6.44 15.58
CA GLY A 134 0.45 6.39 16.46
C GLY A 134 0.72 4.98 17.01
N ALA A 135 -0.32 4.26 17.42
CA ALA A 135 -0.20 2.88 17.88
C ALA A 135 0.25 1.92 16.77
N ILE A 136 -0.29 2.05 15.55
CA ILE A 136 0.13 1.26 14.38
C ILE A 136 1.59 1.55 14.04
N TRP A 137 1.99 2.82 14.05
CA TRP A 137 3.38 3.23 13.79
C TRP A 137 4.34 2.63 14.83
N LEU A 138 4.00 2.73 16.12
CA LEU A 138 4.82 2.21 17.22
C LEU A 138 4.92 0.68 17.17
N ALA A 139 3.81 -0.02 16.93
CA ALA A 139 3.80 -1.47 16.77
C ALA A 139 4.69 -1.88 15.59
N ARG A 140 4.63 -1.15 14.47
CA ARG A 140 5.46 -1.41 13.30
C ARG A 140 6.95 -1.17 13.56
N LEU A 141 7.30 -0.11 14.31
CA LEU A 141 8.66 0.13 14.76
C LEU A 141 9.16 -1.03 15.64
N ALA A 142 8.37 -1.48 16.63
CA ALA A 142 8.73 -2.61 17.49
C ALA A 142 8.91 -3.92 16.69
N ILE A 143 8.04 -4.18 15.70
CA ILE A 143 8.19 -5.31 14.77
C ILE A 143 9.51 -5.20 13.99
N TYR A 144 9.85 -4.03 13.45
CA TYR A 144 11.12 -3.83 12.72
C TYR A 144 12.34 -3.99 13.61
N LEU A 145 12.28 -3.55 14.87
CA LEU A 145 13.36 -3.79 15.83
C LEU A 145 13.51 -5.29 16.14
N GLY A 146 12.41 -6.03 16.28
CA GLY A 146 12.44 -7.48 16.42
C GLY A 146 13.00 -8.19 15.19
N LEU A 147 12.54 -7.84 13.98
CA LEU A 147 12.93 -8.49 12.73
C LEU A 147 14.36 -8.15 12.29
N PHE A 148 14.79 -6.90 12.47
CA PHE A 148 16.09 -6.46 11.94
C PHE A 148 17.16 -6.41 13.03
N GLY A 149 16.82 -5.91 14.22
CA GLY A 149 17.72 -5.92 15.38
C GLY A 149 17.79 -7.29 16.07
N GLY A 150 16.63 -7.83 16.44
CA GLY A 150 16.49 -9.07 17.20
C GLY A 150 16.93 -10.31 16.40
N VAL A 151 16.27 -10.60 15.27
CA VAL A 151 16.58 -11.78 14.43
C VAL A 151 18.00 -11.71 13.89
N GLY A 152 18.45 -10.52 13.46
CA GLY A 152 19.84 -10.31 13.04
C GLY A 152 20.85 -10.52 14.16
N GLY A 153 20.56 -10.06 15.38
CA GLY A 153 21.38 -10.32 16.56
C GLY A 153 21.44 -11.80 16.96
N ALA A 154 20.32 -12.53 16.80
CA ALA A 154 20.30 -13.98 16.95
C ALA A 154 21.14 -14.68 15.87
N PHE A 155 21.07 -14.22 14.61
CA PHE A 155 21.93 -14.72 13.54
C PHE A 155 23.41 -14.50 13.84
N TYR A 156 23.78 -13.33 14.36
CA TYR A 156 25.14 -13.05 14.85
C TYR A 156 25.55 -14.06 15.93
N ALA A 157 24.68 -14.35 16.90
CA ALA A 157 24.95 -15.31 17.97
C ALA A 157 25.19 -16.75 17.47
N GLY A 158 24.51 -17.15 16.39
CA GLY A 158 24.65 -18.49 15.80
C GLY A 158 25.89 -18.66 14.91
N TRP A 159 26.25 -17.62 14.16
CA TRP A 159 27.20 -17.74 13.05
C TRP A 159 28.49 -16.92 13.20
N ILE A 160 28.44 -15.80 13.91
CA ILE A 160 29.58 -14.88 14.03
C ILE A 160 30.25 -15.02 15.41
N ALA A 161 29.46 -14.98 16.47
CA ALA A 161 29.94 -15.00 17.85
C ALA A 161 30.81 -16.24 18.13
N ALA A 162 31.90 -16.06 18.89
CA ALA A 162 32.75 -17.17 19.29
C ALA A 162 32.10 -18.02 20.41
N GLY A 163 31.29 -17.38 21.25
CA GLY A 163 30.58 -18.00 22.37
C GLY A 163 29.19 -17.42 22.56
N SER A 164 28.80 -17.21 23.81
CA SER A 164 27.59 -16.46 24.13
C SER A 164 27.79 -14.96 23.89
N LEU A 165 26.68 -14.29 23.53
CA LEU A 165 26.64 -12.83 23.49
C LEU A 165 26.92 -12.26 24.88
N ALA A 166 27.54 -11.08 24.93
CA ALA A 166 27.69 -10.34 26.18
C ALA A 166 26.31 -10.09 26.84
N GLY A 167 26.21 -10.14 28.16
CA GLY A 167 24.93 -10.12 28.88
C GLY A 167 24.04 -8.92 28.57
N GLY A 168 24.61 -7.74 28.35
CA GLY A 168 23.87 -6.55 27.89
C GLY A 168 23.29 -6.72 26.48
N ALA A 169 24.13 -7.12 25.52
CA ALA A 169 23.70 -7.34 24.14
C ALA A 169 22.67 -8.46 24.02
N ARG A 170 22.86 -9.55 24.78
CA ARG A 170 21.91 -10.66 24.87
C ARG A 170 20.53 -10.21 25.34
N ARG A 171 20.46 -9.44 26.44
CA ARG A 171 19.20 -8.91 26.97
C ARG A 171 18.53 -7.96 25.99
N ALA A 172 19.29 -7.09 25.33
CA ALA A 172 18.75 -6.19 24.32
C ALA A 172 18.16 -6.95 23.12
N VAL A 173 18.86 -7.97 22.60
CA VAL A 173 18.37 -8.82 21.51
C VAL A 173 17.10 -9.57 21.93
N ALA A 174 17.07 -10.16 23.13
CA ALA A 174 15.88 -10.83 23.65
C ALA A 174 14.69 -9.86 23.78
N ALA A 175 14.91 -8.67 24.34
CA ALA A 175 13.87 -7.66 24.49
C ALA A 175 13.31 -7.19 23.13
N MET A 176 14.17 -6.97 22.12
CA MET A 176 13.72 -6.63 20.77
C MET A 176 12.83 -7.73 20.16
N LEU A 177 13.20 -9.00 20.34
CA LEU A 177 12.42 -10.14 19.87
C LEU A 177 11.07 -10.25 20.60
N GLU A 178 11.07 -10.17 21.93
CA GLU A 178 9.86 -10.31 22.76
C GLU A 178 8.89 -9.15 22.53
N CYS A 179 9.38 -7.91 22.52
CA CYS A 179 8.58 -6.74 22.15
C CYS A 179 8.04 -6.84 20.73
N GLY A 180 8.87 -7.32 19.79
CA GLY A 180 8.47 -7.51 18.39
C GLY A 180 7.37 -8.56 18.22
N ILE A 181 7.42 -9.67 18.96
CA ILE A 181 6.39 -10.72 18.95
C ILE A 181 5.06 -10.16 19.46
N VAL A 182 5.08 -9.50 20.62
CA VAL A 182 3.88 -8.88 21.20
C VAL A 182 3.31 -7.83 20.25
N ALA A 183 4.16 -6.99 19.66
CA ALA A 183 3.75 -5.98 18.70
C ALA A 183 3.18 -6.57 17.41
N ALA A 184 3.74 -7.67 16.88
CA ALA A 184 3.23 -8.37 15.70
C ALA A 184 1.83 -8.94 15.94
N LEU A 185 1.59 -9.53 17.11
CA LEU A 185 0.26 -10.04 17.45
C LEU A 185 -0.74 -8.90 17.67
N LEU A 186 -0.35 -7.87 18.44
CA LEU A 186 -1.20 -6.71 18.70
C LEU A 186 -1.54 -5.91 17.44
N SER A 187 -0.60 -5.83 16.48
CA SER A 187 -0.81 -5.08 15.25
C SER A 187 -1.92 -5.67 14.37
N VAL A 188 -2.27 -6.95 14.53
CA VAL A 188 -3.42 -7.56 13.83
C VAL A 188 -4.71 -6.84 14.22
N GLY A 189 -4.94 -6.65 15.53
CA GLY A 189 -6.10 -5.90 16.03
C GLY A 189 -6.06 -4.43 15.63
N LEU A 190 -4.89 -3.77 15.71
CA LEU A 190 -4.77 -2.36 15.29
C LEU A 190 -5.09 -2.17 13.79
N GLN A 191 -4.64 -3.10 12.95
CA GLN A 191 -4.87 -3.06 11.52
C GLN A 191 -6.32 -3.44 11.17
N GLY A 192 -6.94 -4.34 11.93
CA GLY A 192 -8.36 -4.63 11.82
C GLY A 192 -9.24 -3.42 12.19
N ALA A 193 -8.86 -2.67 13.23
CA ALA A 193 -9.57 -1.46 13.62
C ALA A 193 -9.49 -0.40 12.51
N ASP A 194 -8.29 -0.20 11.95
CA ASP A 194 -8.09 0.72 10.82
C ASP A 194 -8.87 0.27 9.57
N ALA A 195 -8.90 -1.03 9.28
CA ALA A 195 -9.63 -1.61 8.14
C ALA A 195 -11.16 -1.40 8.27
N LEU A 196 -11.68 -1.44 9.50
CA LEU A 196 -13.10 -1.16 9.80
C LEU A 196 -13.40 0.34 9.95
N GLY A 197 -12.38 1.21 9.94
CA GLY A 197 -12.54 2.64 10.19
C GLY A 197 -13.01 2.95 11.62
N LEU A 198 -12.52 2.18 12.59
CA LEU A 198 -12.73 2.38 14.02
C LEU A 198 -11.56 3.17 14.64
N GLY A 199 -11.77 3.76 15.80
CA GLY A 199 -10.69 4.33 16.62
C GLY A 199 -9.96 3.27 17.46
N LEU A 200 -8.99 3.70 18.26
CA LEU A 200 -8.16 2.80 19.09
C LEU A 200 -8.99 1.92 20.06
N SER A 201 -10.15 2.38 20.54
CA SER A 201 -11.04 1.58 21.39
C SER A 201 -11.61 0.35 20.69
N GLY A 202 -11.62 0.33 19.35
CA GLY A 202 -12.11 -0.77 18.52
C GLY A 202 -11.36 -2.09 18.72
N ILE A 203 -10.14 -2.06 19.27
CA ILE A 203 -9.36 -3.28 19.58
C ILE A 203 -10.04 -4.20 20.61
N LYS A 204 -11.04 -3.70 21.35
CA LYS A 204 -11.83 -4.51 22.30
C LYS A 204 -12.87 -5.40 21.59
N ASP A 205 -13.21 -5.09 20.34
CA ASP A 205 -14.19 -5.82 19.56
C ASP A 205 -13.56 -7.09 18.93
N THR A 206 -14.19 -8.24 19.15
CA THR A 206 -13.79 -9.51 18.53
C THR A 206 -13.79 -9.44 17.00
N ARG A 207 -14.72 -8.69 16.39
CA ARG A 207 -14.79 -8.51 14.93
C ARG A 207 -13.53 -7.84 14.39
N THR A 208 -12.95 -6.91 15.14
CA THR A 208 -11.72 -6.21 14.75
C THR A 208 -10.56 -7.18 14.56
N TRP A 209 -10.40 -8.13 15.49
CA TRP A 209 -9.36 -9.16 15.37
C TRP A 209 -9.64 -10.14 14.24
N ALA A 210 -10.89 -10.58 14.09
CA ALA A 210 -11.30 -11.45 12.99
C ALA A 210 -11.02 -10.79 11.63
N THR A 211 -11.33 -9.49 11.47
CA THR A 211 -11.00 -8.71 10.28
C THR A 211 -9.48 -8.66 10.06
N GLY A 212 -8.69 -8.37 11.09
CA GLY A 212 -7.23 -8.35 10.99
C GLY A 212 -6.65 -9.68 10.50
N PHE A 213 -7.09 -10.80 11.09
CA PHE A 213 -6.66 -12.15 10.70
C PHE A 213 -7.16 -12.57 9.30
N GLY A 214 -8.30 -12.04 8.86
CA GLY A 214 -8.85 -12.29 7.52
C GLY A 214 -8.09 -11.58 6.39
N THR A 215 -7.20 -10.64 6.70
CA THR A 215 -6.35 -9.97 5.70
C THR A 215 -5.03 -10.70 5.46
N SER A 216 -4.36 -10.42 4.34
CA SER A 216 -3.00 -10.92 4.07
C SER A 216 -1.98 -10.45 5.11
N TYR A 217 -2.25 -9.33 5.78
CA TYR A 217 -1.42 -8.82 6.88
C TYR A 217 -1.39 -9.76 8.09
N GLY A 218 -2.52 -10.42 8.42
CA GLY A 218 -2.59 -11.37 9.54
C GLY A 218 -1.59 -12.52 9.39
N VAL A 219 -1.47 -13.07 8.18
CA VAL A 219 -0.50 -14.12 7.85
C VAL A 219 0.94 -13.60 8.00
N THR A 220 1.24 -12.40 7.49
CA THR A 220 2.56 -11.78 7.65
C THR A 220 2.90 -11.50 9.12
N ALA A 221 1.93 -11.07 9.93
CA ALA A 221 2.13 -10.85 11.35
C ALA A 221 2.48 -12.16 12.09
N LEU A 222 1.75 -13.24 11.83
CA LEU A 222 2.03 -14.56 12.39
C LEU A 222 3.39 -15.11 11.92
N ALA A 223 3.71 -14.98 10.63
CA ALA A 223 5.02 -15.39 10.10
C ALA A 223 6.17 -14.58 10.73
N SER A 224 5.98 -13.27 10.94
CA SER A 224 6.95 -12.41 11.62
C SER A 224 7.15 -12.84 13.08
N ALA A 225 6.07 -13.11 13.81
CA ALA A 225 6.14 -13.59 15.18
C ALA A 225 6.84 -14.95 15.28
N ALA A 226 6.55 -15.88 14.36
CA ALA A 226 7.20 -17.19 14.30
C ALA A 226 8.71 -17.07 14.01
N ALA A 227 9.11 -16.18 13.09
CA ALA A 227 10.52 -15.89 12.82
C ALA A 227 11.24 -15.35 14.06
N MET A 228 10.61 -14.41 14.78
CA MET A 228 11.17 -13.88 16.03
C MET A 228 11.23 -14.93 17.15
N LEU A 229 10.24 -15.81 17.26
CA LEU A 229 10.25 -16.91 18.21
C LEU A 229 11.40 -17.89 17.92
N ALA A 230 11.61 -18.26 16.65
CA ALA A 230 12.75 -19.07 16.24
C ALA A 230 14.08 -18.38 16.57
N ALA A 231 14.19 -17.07 16.34
CA ALA A 231 15.35 -16.28 16.76
C ALA A 231 15.52 -16.28 18.29
N ARG A 232 14.44 -16.26 19.07
CA ARG A 232 14.51 -16.28 20.54
C ARG A 232 15.05 -17.60 21.07
N LEU A 233 14.67 -18.72 20.44
CA LEU A 233 15.19 -20.06 20.75
C LEU A 233 16.69 -20.21 20.45
N THR A 234 17.22 -19.42 19.50
CA THR A 234 18.65 -19.41 19.16
C THR A 234 19.53 -19.06 20.35
N LEU A 235 19.06 -18.18 21.24
CA LEU A 235 19.86 -17.68 22.35
C LEU A 235 20.19 -18.77 23.38
N ASP A 236 19.36 -19.79 23.50
CA ASP A 236 19.46 -20.83 24.54
C ASP A 236 19.75 -22.23 23.99
N SER A 237 19.67 -22.42 22.67
CA SER A 237 19.72 -23.75 22.06
C SER A 237 21.11 -24.16 21.56
N PRO A 238 21.51 -25.44 21.72
CA PRO A 238 22.68 -25.99 21.01
C PRO A 238 22.52 -25.95 19.48
N SER A 239 21.28 -25.97 18.99
CA SER A 239 20.92 -25.88 17.57
C SER A 239 20.82 -24.43 17.05
N ARG A 240 21.48 -23.48 17.73
CA ARG A 240 21.43 -22.03 17.42
C ARG A 240 21.61 -21.68 15.94
N ARG A 241 22.49 -22.36 15.21
CA ARG A 241 22.74 -22.09 13.78
C ARG A 241 21.52 -22.35 12.90
N TRP A 242 20.77 -23.41 13.20
CA TRP A 242 19.57 -23.78 12.47
C TRP A 242 18.45 -22.79 12.74
N PHE A 243 18.11 -22.59 14.02
CA PHE A 243 17.05 -21.66 14.42
C PHE A 243 17.29 -20.24 13.91
N SER A 244 18.54 -19.76 13.95
CA SER A 244 18.86 -18.42 13.47
C SER A 244 18.77 -18.29 11.95
N ALA A 245 19.10 -19.35 11.20
CA ALA A 245 18.97 -19.36 9.75
C ALA A 245 17.50 -19.42 9.31
N VAL A 246 16.69 -20.24 9.99
CA VAL A 246 15.23 -20.31 9.79
C VAL A 246 14.59 -18.96 10.11
N ALA A 247 14.96 -18.34 11.23
CA ALA A 247 14.45 -17.03 11.61
C ALA A 247 14.77 -15.96 10.56
N LEU A 248 16.03 -15.91 10.09
CA LEU A 248 16.46 -14.94 9.08
C LEU A 248 15.71 -15.13 7.75
N ALA A 249 15.56 -16.37 7.28
CA ALA A 249 14.76 -16.68 6.10
C ALA A 249 13.28 -16.34 6.30
N GLY A 250 12.74 -16.65 7.49
CA GLY A 250 11.37 -16.34 7.89
C GLY A 250 11.06 -14.84 7.84
N THR A 251 11.99 -13.99 8.27
CA THR A 251 11.87 -12.52 8.12
C THR A 251 11.69 -12.11 6.66
N GLY A 252 12.50 -12.67 5.76
CA GLY A 252 12.40 -12.41 4.32
C GLY A 252 11.08 -12.88 3.74
N VAL A 253 10.65 -14.11 4.07
CA VAL A 253 9.38 -14.69 3.59
C VAL A 253 8.19 -13.88 4.09
N ALA A 254 8.15 -13.54 5.39
CA ALA A 254 7.04 -12.80 5.99
C ALA A 254 6.80 -11.45 5.30
N LEU A 255 7.88 -10.71 5.01
CA LEU A 255 7.81 -9.41 4.34
C LEU A 255 7.62 -9.51 2.82
N ALA A 256 8.06 -10.60 2.18
CA ALA A 256 7.80 -10.83 0.76
C ALA A 256 6.37 -11.31 0.50
N ALA A 257 5.72 -11.94 1.48
CA ALA A 257 4.37 -12.49 1.37
C ALA A 257 3.28 -11.42 1.25
N SER A 258 3.44 -10.25 1.89
CA SER A 258 2.46 -9.16 1.83
C SER A 258 3.11 -7.78 1.86
N GLY A 259 2.33 -6.74 1.55
CA GLY A 259 2.74 -5.34 1.61
C GLY A 259 2.95 -4.68 0.24
N HIS A 260 2.82 -3.35 0.23
CA HIS A 260 2.89 -2.55 -1.01
C HIS A 260 4.21 -2.72 -1.78
N ALA A 261 5.30 -3.09 -1.09
CA ALA A 261 6.58 -3.35 -1.72
C ALA A 261 6.53 -4.60 -2.63
N SER A 262 5.98 -5.71 -2.13
CA SER A 262 5.94 -7.00 -2.83
C SER A 262 4.81 -7.10 -3.85
N ALA A 263 3.74 -6.32 -3.68
CA ALA A 263 2.61 -6.24 -4.60
C ALA A 263 2.91 -5.49 -5.92
N GLY A 264 4.13 -4.98 -6.12
CA GLY A 264 4.51 -4.29 -7.36
C GLY A 264 4.60 -5.23 -8.56
N SER A 265 4.14 -4.77 -9.72
CA SER A 265 4.35 -5.50 -10.99
C SER A 265 5.74 -5.20 -11.56
N PRO A 266 6.50 -6.21 -12.03
CA PRO A 266 6.18 -7.63 -11.99
C PRO A 266 6.50 -8.30 -10.64
N GLN A 267 5.57 -9.10 -10.09
CA GLN A 267 5.72 -9.71 -8.77
C GLN A 267 6.87 -10.72 -8.67
N TRP A 268 7.21 -11.39 -9.78
CA TRP A 268 8.36 -12.31 -9.84
C TRP A 268 9.70 -11.62 -9.55
N LEU A 269 9.78 -10.31 -9.77
CA LEU A 269 10.95 -9.49 -9.44
C LEU A 269 10.81 -8.87 -8.04
N MET A 270 9.63 -8.35 -7.72
CA MET A 270 9.40 -7.58 -6.49
C MET A 270 9.44 -8.44 -5.23
N ARG A 271 8.85 -9.64 -5.23
CA ARG A 271 8.88 -10.53 -4.06
C ARG A 271 10.31 -10.97 -3.70
N PRO A 272 11.14 -11.46 -4.64
CA PRO A 272 12.55 -11.74 -4.34
C PRO A 272 13.36 -10.51 -3.92
N ALA A 273 13.12 -9.34 -4.54
CA ALA A 273 13.82 -8.12 -4.16
C ALA A 273 13.51 -7.71 -2.70
N VAL A 274 12.23 -7.79 -2.27
CA VAL A 274 11.85 -7.56 -0.87
C VAL A 274 12.49 -8.57 0.07
N PHE A 275 12.48 -9.87 -0.28
CA PHE A 275 13.11 -10.92 0.50
C PHE A 275 14.60 -10.63 0.72
N VAL A 276 15.34 -10.39 -0.36
CA VAL A 276 16.79 -10.13 -0.33
C VAL A 276 17.09 -8.85 0.45
N HIS A 277 16.31 -7.80 0.26
CA HIS A 277 16.46 -6.54 0.99
C HIS A 277 16.28 -6.77 2.50
N ALA A 278 15.18 -7.40 2.91
CA ALA A 278 14.86 -7.65 4.31
C ALA A 278 15.91 -8.52 5.03
N VAL A 279 16.33 -9.62 4.40
CA VAL A 279 17.39 -10.50 4.93
C VAL A 279 18.71 -9.74 5.08
N SER A 280 19.06 -8.91 4.11
CA SER A 280 20.30 -8.14 4.14
C SER A 280 20.29 -7.05 5.21
N VAL A 281 19.16 -6.36 5.39
CA VAL A 281 18.97 -5.40 6.49
C VAL A 281 19.09 -6.10 7.84
N ALA A 282 18.40 -7.24 8.03
CA ALA A 282 18.47 -8.01 9.27
C ALA A 282 19.91 -8.46 9.57
N PHE A 283 20.62 -9.01 8.58
CA PHE A 283 22.02 -9.42 8.73
C PHE A 283 22.92 -8.26 9.18
N TRP A 284 22.83 -7.11 8.51
CA TRP A 284 23.72 -5.99 8.77
C TRP A 284 23.39 -5.28 10.09
N THR A 285 22.14 -4.84 10.24
CA THR A 285 21.75 -3.98 11.36
C THR A 285 21.70 -4.72 12.70
N GLY A 286 21.24 -5.98 12.70
CA GLY A 286 21.21 -6.80 13.92
C GLY A 286 22.59 -7.21 14.43
N ALA A 287 23.64 -7.09 13.60
CA ALA A 287 25.01 -7.33 14.04
C ALA A 287 25.62 -6.17 14.84
N LEU A 288 25.08 -4.94 14.74
CA LEU A 288 25.72 -3.74 15.30
C LEU A 288 25.88 -3.79 16.83
N LEU A 289 24.82 -4.13 17.56
CA LEU A 289 24.87 -4.20 19.02
C LEU A 289 25.77 -5.36 19.53
N PRO A 290 25.62 -6.61 19.05
CA PRO A 290 26.55 -7.68 19.38
C PRO A 290 28.01 -7.33 19.06
N LEU A 291 28.27 -6.77 17.87
CA LEU A 291 29.63 -6.42 17.44
C LEU A 291 30.23 -5.31 18.30
N ALA A 292 29.49 -4.25 18.62
CA ALA A 292 29.95 -3.20 19.51
C ALA A 292 30.31 -3.74 20.91
N SER A 293 29.55 -4.73 21.40
CA SER A 293 29.85 -5.42 22.67
C SER A 293 31.08 -6.33 22.56
N ALA A 294 31.25 -7.03 21.43
CA ALA A 294 32.40 -7.89 21.17
C ALA A 294 33.69 -7.08 21.08
N LEU A 295 33.65 -5.90 20.45
CA LEU A 295 34.78 -4.97 20.37
C LEU A 295 35.17 -4.40 21.75
N HIS A 296 34.19 -4.06 22.59
CA HIS A 296 34.45 -3.68 23.99
C HIS A 296 35.10 -4.83 24.79
N ALA A 297 34.77 -6.08 24.45
CA ALA A 297 35.36 -7.27 25.06
C ALA A 297 36.60 -7.78 24.31
N HIS A 298 37.18 -6.97 23.40
CA HIS A 298 38.39 -7.28 22.62
C HIS A 298 38.33 -8.60 21.82
N ARG A 299 37.13 -9.03 21.37
CA ARG A 299 36.93 -10.27 20.59
C ARG A 299 37.16 -10.04 19.10
N LEU A 300 38.42 -9.90 18.70
CA LEU A 300 38.80 -9.54 17.32
C LEU A 300 38.42 -10.58 16.26
N ASP A 301 38.29 -11.86 16.64
CA ASP A 301 37.88 -12.91 15.71
C ASP A 301 36.43 -12.74 15.23
N GLU A 302 35.55 -12.20 16.07
CA GLU A 302 34.17 -11.89 15.70
C GLU A 302 34.14 -10.73 14.67
N LEU A 303 35.00 -9.72 14.85
CA LEU A 303 35.20 -8.63 13.88
C LEU A 303 35.72 -9.15 12.53
N ARG A 304 36.69 -10.06 12.54
CA ARG A 304 37.23 -10.69 11.31
C ARG A 304 36.15 -11.45 10.55
N ARG A 305 35.35 -12.26 11.25
CA ARG A 305 34.25 -13.03 10.63
C ARG A 305 33.19 -12.12 10.04
N PHE A 306 32.75 -11.11 10.79
CA PHE A 306 31.77 -10.13 10.30
C PHE A 306 32.29 -9.35 9.10
N SER A 307 33.52 -8.83 9.16
CA SER A 307 34.15 -8.06 8.07
C SER A 307 34.30 -8.85 6.77
N ARG A 308 34.49 -10.17 6.87
CA ARG A 308 34.51 -11.09 5.71
C ARG A 308 33.11 -11.34 5.14
N ALA A 309 32.09 -11.41 6.00
CA ALA A 309 30.74 -11.77 5.60
C ALA A 309 29.93 -10.59 5.04
N ILE A 310 30.11 -9.37 5.56
CA ILE A 310 29.26 -8.21 5.25
C ILE A 310 29.24 -7.71 3.79
N PRO A 311 30.30 -7.83 2.96
CA PRO A 311 30.27 -7.24 1.61
C PRO A 311 29.15 -7.80 0.71
N LEU A 312 28.84 -9.10 0.81
CA LEU A 312 27.82 -9.73 -0.04
C LEU A 312 26.39 -9.28 0.36
N PRO A 313 25.95 -9.37 1.63
CA PRO A 313 24.67 -8.80 2.05
C PRO A 313 24.56 -7.30 1.76
N LEU A 314 25.64 -6.53 1.90
CA LEU A 314 25.62 -5.10 1.61
C LEU A 314 25.40 -4.80 0.13
N ALA A 315 26.09 -5.53 -0.77
CA ALA A 315 25.87 -5.42 -2.21
C ALA A 315 24.44 -5.84 -2.59
N ALA A 316 23.95 -6.94 -2.03
CA ALA A 316 22.59 -7.41 -2.24
C ALA A 316 21.54 -6.40 -1.73
N LEU A 317 21.81 -5.73 -0.61
CA LEU A 317 20.96 -4.67 -0.05
C LEU A 317 20.85 -3.47 -1.01
N ILE A 318 21.97 -3.03 -1.57
CA ILE A 318 22.02 -1.89 -2.50
C ILE A 318 21.27 -2.24 -3.79
N VAL A 319 21.55 -3.40 -4.39
CA VAL A 319 20.93 -3.84 -5.65
C VAL A 319 19.42 -4.03 -5.47
N SER A 320 19.00 -4.77 -4.44
CA SER A 320 17.57 -4.94 -4.13
C SER A 320 16.88 -3.62 -3.82
N GLY A 321 17.54 -2.73 -3.06
CA GLY A 321 17.02 -1.39 -2.77
C GLY A 321 16.82 -0.52 -4.01
N ALA A 322 17.76 -0.57 -4.95
CA ALA A 322 17.66 0.15 -6.22
C ALA A 322 16.52 -0.37 -7.10
N ILE A 323 16.35 -1.69 -7.19
CA ILE A 323 15.22 -2.33 -7.90
C ILE A 323 13.89 -1.87 -7.27
N LEU A 324 13.77 -1.98 -5.94
CA LEU A 324 12.55 -1.57 -5.24
C LEU A 324 12.26 -0.07 -5.45
N ALA A 325 13.27 0.79 -5.36
CA ALA A 325 13.09 2.23 -5.58
C ALA A 325 12.62 2.53 -7.01
N ALA A 326 13.25 1.92 -8.02
CA ALA A 326 12.90 2.14 -9.43
C ALA A 326 11.44 1.75 -9.73
N VAL A 327 11.00 0.57 -9.26
CA VAL A 327 9.63 0.09 -9.51
C VAL A 327 8.59 0.88 -8.71
N GLN A 328 8.90 1.26 -7.46
CA GLN A 328 7.94 1.95 -6.59
C GLN A 328 7.76 3.43 -6.97
N LEU A 329 8.83 4.11 -7.37
CA LEU A 329 8.77 5.51 -7.81
C LEU A 329 8.19 5.65 -9.21
N ARG A 330 8.61 4.80 -10.18
CA ARG A 330 8.43 4.93 -11.64
C ARG A 330 9.00 6.20 -12.27
N GLU A 331 8.83 7.35 -11.61
CA GLU A 331 9.27 8.66 -12.05
C GLU A 331 10.17 9.32 -11.01
N PHE A 332 11.23 9.98 -11.46
CA PHE A 332 12.20 10.61 -10.56
C PHE A 332 11.59 11.80 -9.79
N GLY A 333 10.69 12.57 -10.42
CA GLY A 333 10.02 13.71 -9.79
C GLY A 333 9.17 13.31 -8.57
N ALA A 334 8.68 12.08 -8.53
CA ALA A 334 7.89 11.56 -7.41
C ALA A 334 8.67 11.54 -6.07
N LEU A 335 10.00 11.66 -6.13
CA LEU A 335 10.87 11.69 -4.94
C LEU A 335 10.62 12.91 -4.05
N TRP A 336 10.14 14.04 -4.57
CA TRP A 336 9.86 15.25 -3.78
C TRP A 336 8.43 15.78 -3.92
N THR A 337 7.63 15.22 -4.83
CA THR A 337 6.22 15.59 -4.99
C THR A 337 5.26 14.69 -4.22
N THR A 338 5.75 13.59 -3.62
CA THR A 338 4.92 12.64 -2.86
C THR A 338 5.49 12.41 -1.46
N ASP A 339 4.62 12.20 -0.46
CA ASP A 339 5.04 11.90 0.91
C ASP A 339 5.90 10.63 0.99
N TYR A 340 5.57 9.61 0.19
CA TYR A 340 6.36 8.39 0.06
C TYR A 340 7.78 8.70 -0.43
N GLY A 341 7.90 9.55 -1.46
CA GLY A 341 9.16 9.99 -2.03
C GLY A 341 10.01 10.76 -1.02
N VAL A 342 9.40 11.67 -0.26
CA VAL A 342 10.11 12.46 0.77
C VAL A 342 10.69 11.54 1.85
N ILE A 343 9.94 10.54 2.31
CA ILE A 343 10.44 9.52 3.24
C ILE A 343 11.59 8.72 2.61
N LEU A 344 11.48 8.35 1.33
CA LEU A 344 12.55 7.65 0.62
C LEU A 344 13.81 8.51 0.51
N ALA A 345 13.69 9.80 0.19
CA ALA A 345 14.81 10.73 0.13
C ALA A 345 15.52 10.84 1.50
N ALA A 346 14.75 11.03 2.58
CA ALA A 346 15.30 11.05 3.94
C ALA A 346 16.01 9.72 4.30
N LYS A 347 15.42 8.58 3.92
CA LYS A 347 16.05 7.26 4.09
C LYS A 347 17.36 7.17 3.31
N LEU A 348 17.40 7.63 2.06
CA LEU A 348 18.61 7.58 1.22
C LEU A 348 19.73 8.44 1.79
N ILE A 349 19.42 9.62 2.34
CA ILE A 349 20.39 10.48 3.04
C ILE A 349 20.95 9.77 4.27
N ALA A 350 20.08 9.18 5.11
CA ALA A 350 20.51 8.44 6.29
C ALA A 350 21.35 7.20 5.95
N VAL A 351 20.99 6.47 4.88
CA VAL A 351 21.76 5.32 4.38
C VAL A 351 23.11 5.77 3.80
N ALA A 352 23.16 6.89 3.07
CA ALA A 352 24.43 7.44 2.58
C ALA A 352 25.37 7.79 3.74
N ALA A 353 24.84 8.40 4.81
CA ALA A 353 25.60 8.67 6.03
C ALA A 353 26.13 7.37 6.67
N LEU A 354 25.30 6.32 6.75
CA LEU A 354 25.74 5.00 7.23
C LEU A 354 26.85 4.39 6.36
N LEU A 355 26.76 4.49 5.04
CA LEU A 355 27.78 3.96 4.13
C LEU A 355 29.12 4.71 4.25
N VAL A 356 29.06 6.04 4.47
CA VAL A 356 30.23 6.86 4.76
C VAL A 356 30.89 6.42 6.07
N LEU A 357 30.12 6.27 7.16
CA LEU A 357 30.62 5.76 8.43
C LEU A 357 31.22 4.35 8.30
N ALA A 358 30.55 3.46 7.56
CA ALA A 358 31.02 2.11 7.29
C ALA A 358 32.34 2.10 6.51
N ALA A 359 32.52 3.01 5.54
CA ALA A 359 33.77 3.16 4.80
C ALA A 359 34.92 3.65 5.68
N PHE A 360 34.67 4.61 6.59
CA PHE A 360 35.66 5.03 7.59
C PHE A 360 36.02 3.90 8.55
N ASN A 361 35.03 3.17 9.06
CA ASN A 361 35.23 2.00 9.92
C ASN A 361 36.03 0.90 9.22
N ARG A 362 35.79 0.66 7.93
CA ARG A 362 36.52 -0.33 7.13
C ARG A 362 38.02 -0.02 7.05
N ARG A 363 38.39 1.25 6.91
CA ARG A 363 39.79 1.70 6.94
C ARG A 363 40.40 1.52 8.33
N ALA A 364 39.65 1.88 9.37
CA ALA A 364 40.08 1.73 10.76
C ALA A 364 40.22 0.27 11.21
N THR A 365 39.52 -0.66 10.55
CA THR A 365 39.55 -2.10 10.88
C THR A 365 40.97 -2.67 10.79
N ALA A 366 41.80 -2.20 9.85
CA ALA A 366 43.19 -2.65 9.74
C ALA A 366 44.00 -2.37 11.01
N GLY A 367 43.85 -1.16 11.60
CA GLY A 367 44.51 -0.78 12.85
C GLY A 367 44.01 -1.56 14.07
N VAL A 368 42.72 -1.90 14.12
CA VAL A 368 42.16 -2.75 15.19
C VAL A 368 42.73 -4.17 15.12
N LEU A 369 42.92 -4.70 13.91
CA LEU A 369 43.48 -6.04 13.71
C LEU A 369 44.98 -6.12 14.04
N THR A 370 45.68 -4.98 14.11
CA THR A 370 47.07 -4.86 14.58
C THR A 370 47.17 -4.54 16.07
N GLY A 371 46.05 -4.50 16.82
CA GLY A 371 46.03 -4.36 18.28
C GLY A 371 45.80 -2.95 18.82
N ASP A 372 45.41 -1.97 18.00
CA ASP A 372 45.08 -0.62 18.49
C ASP A 372 43.76 -0.61 19.27
N GLU A 373 43.86 -0.56 20.61
CA GLU A 373 42.71 -0.49 21.51
C GLU A 373 41.91 0.82 21.36
N GLY A 374 42.57 1.93 21.04
CA GLY A 374 41.93 3.22 20.78
C GLY A 374 41.08 3.17 19.50
N ALA A 375 41.57 2.50 18.45
CA ALA A 375 40.76 2.19 17.28
C ALA A 375 39.59 1.26 17.60
N SER A 376 39.77 0.25 18.46
CA SER A 376 38.66 -0.66 18.86
C SER A 376 37.51 0.10 19.54
N ARG A 377 37.83 0.97 20.50
CA ARG A 377 36.83 1.81 21.18
C ARG A 377 36.16 2.79 20.21
N ARG A 378 36.91 3.40 19.29
CA ARG A 378 36.36 4.28 18.25
C ARG A 378 35.36 3.55 17.36
N ILE A 379 35.72 2.38 16.82
CA ILE A 379 34.80 1.58 15.99
C ILE A 379 33.55 1.17 16.79
N ALA A 380 33.69 0.80 18.06
CA ALA A 380 32.55 0.45 18.90
C ALA A 380 31.60 1.65 19.15
N THR A 381 32.14 2.86 19.32
CA THR A 381 31.33 4.09 19.42
C THR A 381 30.63 4.39 18.09
N VAL A 382 31.34 4.29 16.96
CA VAL A 382 30.72 4.50 15.64
C VAL A 382 29.61 3.47 15.39
N ALA A 383 29.80 2.21 15.75
CA ALA A 383 28.76 1.18 15.63
C ALA A 383 27.49 1.51 16.44
N ARG A 384 27.62 2.19 17.59
CA ARG A 384 26.45 2.70 18.34
C ARG A 384 25.79 3.87 17.60
N THR A 385 26.56 4.79 17.03
CA THR A 385 26.04 5.87 16.18
C THR A 385 25.32 5.33 14.96
N GLU A 386 25.88 4.30 14.30
CA GLU A 386 25.24 3.58 13.19
C GLU A 386 23.89 2.98 13.64
N ALA A 387 23.83 2.36 14.83
CA ALA A 387 22.58 1.83 15.37
C ALA A 387 21.51 2.91 15.61
N VAL A 388 21.90 4.13 16.02
CA VAL A 388 20.99 5.28 16.15
C VAL A 388 20.48 5.74 14.79
N ILE A 389 21.35 5.85 13.77
CA ILE A 389 20.92 6.23 12.42
C ILE A 389 20.01 5.15 11.82
N VAL A 390 20.29 3.87 12.07
CA VAL A 390 19.40 2.75 11.70
C VAL A 390 18.04 2.91 12.38
N MET A 391 17.99 3.25 13.67
CA MET A 391 16.72 3.53 14.37
C MET A 391 15.93 4.64 13.66
N VAL A 392 16.58 5.73 13.24
CA VAL A 392 15.95 6.80 12.45
C VAL A 392 15.42 6.27 11.12
N VAL A 393 16.20 5.45 10.40
CA VAL A 393 15.73 4.81 9.17
C VAL A 393 14.49 3.95 9.43
N LEU A 394 14.46 3.14 10.49
CA LEU A 394 13.32 2.29 10.83
C LEU A 394 12.07 3.10 11.21
N MET A 395 12.25 4.21 11.94
CA MET A 395 11.17 5.15 12.25
C MET A 395 10.58 5.79 10.99
N LEU A 396 11.43 6.21 10.05
CA LEU A 396 11.01 6.76 8.76
C LEU A 396 10.22 5.73 7.94
N VAL A 397 10.74 4.50 7.78
CA VAL A 397 10.06 3.49 6.95
C VAL A 397 8.81 2.91 7.60
N ALA A 398 8.65 3.01 8.92
CA ALA A 398 7.39 2.67 9.57
C ALA A 398 6.24 3.58 9.11
N SER A 399 6.54 4.83 8.73
CA SER A 399 5.57 5.80 8.21
C SER A 399 5.08 5.48 6.80
N TRP A 400 5.78 4.63 6.03
CA TRP A 400 5.30 4.18 4.71
C TRP A 400 3.96 3.44 4.77
N ARG A 401 3.52 3.00 5.95
CA ARG A 401 2.15 2.49 6.15
C ARG A 401 1.06 3.51 5.79
N PHE A 402 1.35 4.81 5.89
CA PHE A 402 0.37 5.88 5.66
C PHE A 402 0.58 6.62 4.35
N THR A 403 1.62 6.28 3.60
CA THR A 403 1.97 6.95 2.34
C THR A 403 1.98 5.91 1.22
N PRO A 404 0.96 5.86 0.34
CA PRO A 404 0.94 4.93 -0.78
C PRO A 404 2.14 5.19 -1.71
N PRO A 405 2.75 4.16 -2.32
CA PRO A 405 3.83 4.36 -3.26
C PRO A 405 3.33 5.09 -4.53
N PRO A 406 4.17 5.91 -5.19
CA PRO A 406 3.77 6.67 -6.38
C PRO A 406 3.19 5.80 -7.49
N ARG A 407 3.75 4.59 -7.71
CA ARG A 407 3.19 3.66 -8.69
C ARG A 407 1.70 3.35 -8.48
N SER A 408 1.22 3.20 -7.24
CA SER A 408 -0.19 2.88 -6.98
C SER A 408 -1.09 4.09 -7.16
N LEU A 409 -0.56 5.30 -6.95
CA LEU A 409 -1.27 6.54 -7.27
C LEU A 409 -1.43 6.69 -8.79
N ILE A 410 -0.38 6.35 -9.55
CA ILE A 410 -0.42 6.32 -11.01
C ILE A 410 -1.39 5.25 -11.51
N ASP A 411 -1.37 4.04 -10.93
CA ASP A 411 -2.29 2.96 -11.31
C ASP A 411 -3.75 3.35 -11.01
N ALA A 412 -4.01 4.01 -9.88
CA ALA A 412 -5.33 4.55 -9.55
C ALA A 412 -5.77 5.68 -10.51
N ALA A 413 -4.85 6.56 -10.92
CA ALA A 413 -5.09 7.60 -11.90
C ALA A 413 -5.44 7.05 -13.31
N HIS A 414 -5.02 5.82 -13.62
CA HIS A 414 -5.33 5.14 -14.87
C HIS A 414 -6.60 4.28 -14.81
N ALA A 415 -7.27 4.20 -13.66
CA ALA A 415 -8.56 3.50 -13.57
C ALA A 415 -9.60 4.22 -14.47
N PRO A 416 -10.53 3.48 -15.09
CA PRO A 416 -11.55 4.08 -15.94
C PRO A 416 -12.41 5.03 -15.12
N LEU A 417 -12.57 6.27 -15.59
CA LEU A 417 -13.51 7.22 -15.01
C LEU A 417 -14.90 6.90 -15.56
N GLN A 418 -15.90 6.81 -14.69
CA GLN A 418 -17.30 6.71 -15.07
C GLN A 418 -18.09 7.83 -14.39
N VAL A 419 -18.88 8.55 -15.18
CA VAL A 419 -19.74 9.63 -14.72
C VAL A 419 -21.11 9.50 -15.36
N HIS A 420 -22.16 9.79 -14.60
CA HIS A 420 -23.52 9.86 -15.11
C HIS A 420 -23.93 11.33 -15.27
N LEU A 421 -24.28 11.72 -16.48
CA LEU A 421 -24.78 13.04 -16.81
C LEU A 421 -26.31 13.00 -16.84
N HIS A 422 -26.93 13.76 -15.95
CA HIS A 422 -28.38 13.76 -15.80
C HIS A 422 -29.02 14.96 -16.49
N GLY A 423 -30.06 14.71 -17.29
CA GLY A 423 -30.87 15.72 -17.96
C GLY A 423 -32.35 15.33 -17.96
N GLY A 424 -33.23 16.30 -18.27
CA GLY A 424 -34.68 16.08 -18.18
C GLY A 424 -35.24 15.14 -19.24
N THR A 425 -34.81 15.28 -20.50
CA THR A 425 -35.32 14.48 -21.64
C THR A 425 -34.36 13.36 -22.07
N ALA A 426 -33.06 13.54 -21.83
CA ALA A 426 -32.02 12.55 -22.08
C ALA A 426 -31.02 12.53 -20.93
N MET A 427 -30.31 11.43 -20.78
CA MET A 427 -29.18 11.21 -19.88
C MET A 427 -28.04 10.53 -20.61
N ALA A 428 -26.84 10.54 -20.02
CA ALA A 428 -25.68 9.87 -20.59
C ALA A 428 -24.76 9.27 -19.52
N ASP A 429 -24.47 7.98 -19.62
CA ASP A 429 -23.35 7.37 -18.90
C ASP A 429 -22.08 7.49 -19.73
N VAL A 430 -21.11 8.24 -19.23
CA VAL A 430 -19.83 8.46 -19.90
C VAL A 430 -18.73 7.70 -19.17
N LYS A 431 -18.07 6.81 -19.90
CA LYS A 431 -16.89 6.07 -19.43
C LYS A 431 -15.66 6.51 -20.20
N ILE A 432 -14.62 6.97 -19.50
CA ILE A 432 -13.35 7.42 -20.07
C ILE A 432 -12.25 6.44 -19.63
N GLU A 433 -11.69 5.72 -20.58
CA GLU A 433 -10.65 4.72 -20.35
C GLU A 433 -9.35 5.14 -21.04
N ARG A 434 -8.20 4.89 -20.41
CA ARG A 434 -6.90 5.15 -21.03
C ARG A 434 -6.42 3.91 -21.80
N ASN A 435 -6.07 4.11 -23.06
CA ASN A 435 -5.42 3.11 -23.90
C ASN A 435 -3.92 3.00 -23.59
N ARG A 436 -3.31 1.89 -23.98
CA ARG A 436 -1.86 1.64 -23.76
C ARG A 436 -0.95 2.65 -24.46
N ASP A 437 -1.41 3.27 -25.54
CA ASP A 437 -0.69 4.31 -26.28
C ASP A 437 -0.81 5.71 -25.64
N GLY A 438 -1.50 5.82 -24.50
CA GLY A 438 -1.73 7.06 -23.78
C GLY A 438 -2.99 7.80 -24.21
N SER A 439 -3.57 7.49 -25.37
CA SER A 439 -4.85 8.05 -25.81
C SER A 439 -6.00 7.59 -24.91
N ARG A 440 -7.15 8.26 -24.99
CA ARG A 440 -8.35 7.88 -24.25
C ARG A 440 -9.44 7.40 -25.19
N ARG A 441 -10.20 6.40 -24.73
CA ARG A 441 -11.48 5.99 -25.30
C ARG A 441 -12.58 6.57 -24.43
N VAL A 442 -13.52 7.28 -25.04
CA VAL A 442 -14.73 7.77 -24.39
C VAL A 442 -15.90 6.95 -24.92
N THR A 443 -16.56 6.20 -24.05
CA THR A 443 -17.80 5.47 -24.35
C THR A 443 -18.97 6.24 -23.74
N VAL A 444 -20.03 6.44 -24.50
CA VAL A 444 -21.25 7.12 -24.05
C VAL A 444 -22.43 6.18 -24.26
N VAL A 445 -23.18 5.88 -23.20
CA VAL A 445 -24.46 5.17 -23.29
C VAL A 445 -25.56 6.20 -23.09
N VAL A 446 -26.44 6.33 -24.08
CA VAL A 446 -27.53 7.30 -24.09
C VAL A 446 -28.80 6.69 -23.51
N LEU A 447 -29.44 7.42 -22.60
CA LEU A 447 -30.63 6.99 -21.87
C LEU A 447 -31.71 8.09 -21.92
N ASP A 448 -32.96 7.73 -21.70
CA ASP A 448 -34.08 8.66 -21.54
C ASP A 448 -34.21 9.14 -20.08
N GLY A 449 -35.16 10.04 -19.83
CA GLY A 449 -35.50 10.57 -18.50
C GLY A 449 -35.93 9.51 -17.47
N GLN A 450 -36.17 8.26 -17.88
CA GLN A 450 -36.58 7.12 -17.05
C GLN A 450 -35.52 6.01 -17.00
N TYR A 451 -34.26 6.30 -17.38
CA TYR A 451 -33.17 5.32 -17.47
C TYR A 451 -33.38 4.21 -18.51
N GLY A 452 -34.36 4.36 -19.41
CA GLY A 452 -34.56 3.50 -20.55
C GLY A 452 -33.56 3.82 -21.67
N PRO A 453 -33.31 2.89 -22.61
CA PRO A 453 -32.46 3.14 -23.77
C PRO A 453 -33.10 4.20 -24.68
N LEU A 454 -32.39 5.30 -24.93
CA LEU A 454 -32.82 6.35 -25.85
C LEU A 454 -32.02 6.29 -27.16
N ALA A 455 -32.72 6.08 -28.27
CA ALA A 455 -32.13 6.14 -29.60
C ALA A 455 -31.75 7.59 -29.94
N SER A 456 -30.59 7.78 -30.56
CA SER A 456 -30.09 9.09 -30.98
C SER A 456 -29.54 9.00 -32.41
N LYS A 457 -29.62 10.08 -33.17
CA LYS A 457 -29.00 10.20 -34.51
C LYS A 457 -27.52 10.54 -34.44
N GLU A 458 -27.12 11.32 -33.44
CA GLU A 458 -25.73 11.75 -33.29
C GLU A 458 -25.41 12.03 -31.82
N VAL A 459 -24.19 11.70 -31.42
CA VAL A 459 -23.63 12.07 -30.11
C VAL A 459 -22.30 12.79 -30.32
N THR A 460 -22.16 13.96 -29.70
CA THR A 460 -20.91 14.72 -29.66
C THR A 460 -20.48 14.91 -28.22
N VAL A 461 -19.28 14.46 -27.89
CA VAL A 461 -18.64 14.71 -26.60
C VAL A 461 -17.86 16.02 -26.69
N ILE A 462 -18.04 16.90 -25.71
CA ILE A 462 -17.39 18.21 -25.64
C ILE A 462 -16.64 18.28 -24.32
N LEU A 463 -15.33 18.54 -24.40
CA LEU A 463 -14.47 18.73 -23.24
C LEU A 463 -13.92 20.15 -23.24
N ALA A 464 -14.22 20.92 -22.21
CA ALA A 464 -13.74 22.30 -22.09
C ALA A 464 -13.06 22.54 -20.74
N ARG A 465 -12.07 23.43 -20.73
CA ARG A 465 -11.43 23.90 -19.50
C ARG A 465 -11.11 25.39 -19.58
N PRO A 466 -12.14 26.26 -19.48
CA PRO A 466 -11.98 27.71 -19.70
C PRO A 466 -11.06 28.37 -18.67
N ASP A 467 -11.00 27.84 -17.43
CA ASP A 467 -10.11 28.28 -16.36
C ASP A 467 -8.61 28.14 -16.71
N ALA A 468 -8.28 27.18 -17.59
CA ALA A 468 -6.94 27.00 -18.13
C ALA A 468 -6.76 27.64 -19.53
N GLY A 469 -7.74 28.42 -20.00
CA GLY A 469 -7.74 29.00 -21.35
C GLY A 469 -7.91 27.98 -22.47
N ILE A 470 -8.44 26.78 -22.17
CA ILE A 470 -8.67 25.72 -23.17
C ILE A 470 -10.10 25.82 -23.70
N GLU A 471 -10.20 26.13 -24.99
CA GLU A 471 -11.44 26.13 -25.76
C GLU A 471 -12.06 24.72 -25.89
N PRO A 472 -13.39 24.60 -26.10
CA PRO A 472 -14.08 23.31 -26.15
C PRO A 472 -13.57 22.40 -27.27
N LEU A 473 -13.01 21.25 -26.90
CA LEU A 473 -12.68 20.14 -27.79
C LEU A 473 -13.96 19.37 -28.12
N ARG A 474 -14.41 19.43 -29.37
CA ARG A 474 -15.61 18.74 -29.85
C ARG A 474 -15.25 17.44 -30.54
N LEU A 475 -15.80 16.33 -30.05
CA LEU A 475 -15.47 14.98 -30.44
C LEU A 475 -16.74 14.27 -30.90
N ARG A 476 -16.88 14.07 -32.21
CA ARG A 476 -18.03 13.35 -32.78
C ARG A 476 -17.87 11.85 -32.49
N ALA A 477 -18.83 11.28 -31.77
CA ALA A 477 -18.80 9.86 -31.42
C ALA A 477 -19.29 9.00 -32.59
N ARG A 478 -18.70 7.81 -32.72
CA ARG A 478 -19.15 6.78 -33.65
C ARG A 478 -20.15 5.88 -32.95
N HIS A 479 -21.27 5.61 -33.61
CA HIS A 479 -22.25 4.63 -33.13
C HIS A 479 -21.62 3.23 -33.11
N VAL A 480 -21.81 2.49 -32.03
CA VAL A 480 -21.27 1.13 -31.85
C VAL A 480 -22.40 0.12 -31.97
N GLU A 481 -23.32 0.14 -31.00
CA GLU A 481 -24.49 -0.73 -30.95
C GLU A 481 -25.58 -0.12 -30.07
N ALA A 482 -26.85 -0.40 -30.35
CA ALA A 482 -28.00 0.10 -29.57
C ALA A 482 -27.91 1.61 -29.26
N THR A 483 -27.73 1.97 -28.00
CA THR A 483 -27.59 3.37 -27.52
C THR A 483 -26.15 3.73 -27.14
N VAL A 484 -25.18 2.91 -27.55
CA VAL A 484 -23.76 3.04 -27.21
C VAL A 484 -22.99 3.72 -28.34
N TRP A 485 -22.22 4.73 -27.96
CA TRP A 485 -21.37 5.55 -28.83
C TRP A 485 -19.93 5.55 -28.30
N SER A 486 -18.95 5.67 -29.20
CA SER A 486 -17.53 5.67 -28.83
C SER A 486 -16.73 6.73 -29.58
N VAL A 487 -15.82 7.38 -28.86
CA VAL A 487 -14.72 8.17 -29.42
C VAL A 487 -13.41 7.50 -29.03
N ASP A 488 -12.59 7.14 -30.01
CA ASP A 488 -11.24 6.62 -29.80
C ASP A 488 -10.19 7.70 -30.04
N GLY A 489 -9.00 7.53 -29.47
CA GLY A 489 -7.86 8.40 -29.78
C GLY A 489 -7.97 9.80 -29.18
N VAL A 490 -8.75 9.99 -28.11
CA VAL A 490 -8.93 11.30 -27.49
C VAL A 490 -7.67 11.68 -26.72
N ASP A 491 -7.05 12.77 -27.12
CA ASP A 491 -5.92 13.37 -26.39
C ASP A 491 -6.41 14.51 -25.50
N ILE A 492 -6.16 14.40 -24.20
CA ILE A 492 -6.56 15.39 -23.19
C ILE A 492 -5.27 15.91 -22.55
N PRO A 493 -4.80 17.10 -22.94
CA PRO A 493 -3.41 17.52 -22.70
C PRO A 493 -3.11 17.90 -21.25
N LEU A 494 -4.13 18.24 -20.45
CA LEU A 494 -3.96 18.70 -19.06
C LEU A 494 -4.80 17.89 -18.06
N PRO A 495 -4.23 17.51 -16.91
CA PRO A 495 -5.00 16.99 -15.77
C PRO A 495 -5.79 18.09 -15.07
N GLY A 496 -6.83 17.72 -14.34
CA GLY A 496 -7.60 18.60 -13.46
C GLY A 496 -9.10 18.52 -13.74
N ARG A 497 -9.82 19.55 -13.30
CA ARG A 497 -11.27 19.66 -13.48
C ARG A 497 -11.60 20.13 -14.90
N TRP A 498 -12.39 19.35 -15.62
CA TRP A 498 -12.89 19.64 -16.96
C TRP A 498 -14.41 19.74 -16.93
N ASN A 499 -14.99 20.63 -17.74
CA ASN A 499 -16.40 20.59 -18.05
C ASN A 499 -16.61 19.55 -19.16
N LEU A 500 -17.30 18.45 -18.83
CA LEU A 500 -17.70 17.42 -19.76
C LEU A 500 -19.15 17.68 -20.14
N ARG A 501 -19.38 17.94 -21.43
CA ARG A 501 -20.71 18.10 -22.01
C ARG A 501 -20.95 17.04 -23.08
N VAL A 502 -22.14 16.48 -23.13
CA VAL A 502 -22.58 15.57 -24.18
C VAL A 502 -23.78 16.19 -24.88
N ASP A 503 -23.61 16.41 -26.18
CA ASP A 503 -24.62 16.89 -27.10
C ASP A 503 -25.25 15.66 -27.80
N ILE A 504 -26.53 15.41 -27.56
CA ILE A 504 -27.30 14.27 -28.07
C ILE A 504 -28.34 14.79 -29.05
N LEU A 505 -28.21 14.45 -30.33
CA LEU A 505 -29.23 14.71 -31.34
C LEU A 505 -30.19 13.52 -31.35
N ILE A 506 -31.44 13.73 -30.93
CA ILE A 506 -32.44 12.65 -30.84
C ILE A 506 -33.10 12.46 -32.21
N ASP A 507 -33.58 13.55 -32.82
CA ASP A 507 -34.14 13.59 -34.17
C ASP A 507 -33.74 14.86 -34.92
N ASP A 508 -34.41 15.18 -36.03
CA ASP A 508 -34.07 16.36 -36.87
C ASP A 508 -34.40 17.70 -36.21
N PHE A 509 -35.16 17.70 -35.12
CA PHE A 509 -35.68 18.89 -34.45
C PHE A 509 -35.24 18.99 -32.99
N GLU A 510 -34.93 17.87 -32.34
CA GLU A 510 -34.57 17.82 -30.92
C GLU A 510 -33.09 17.47 -30.69
N LYS A 511 -32.39 18.39 -30.01
CA LYS A 511 -31.02 18.21 -29.52
C LYS A 511 -30.95 18.56 -28.04
N VAL A 512 -30.43 17.66 -27.24
CA VAL A 512 -30.25 17.82 -25.79
C VAL A 512 -28.77 17.99 -25.49
N ALA A 513 -28.45 18.92 -24.59
CA ALA A 513 -27.10 19.13 -24.09
C ALA A 513 -27.09 18.91 -22.58
N ILE A 514 -26.19 18.06 -22.12
CA ILE A 514 -26.07 17.69 -20.71
C ILE A 514 -24.62 17.82 -20.30
N GLU A 515 -24.34 18.41 -19.14
CA GLU A 515 -22.97 18.67 -18.71
C GLU A 515 -22.76 18.44 -17.21
N ASP A 516 -21.55 18.04 -16.85
CA ASP A 516 -21.08 17.98 -15.46
C ASP A 516 -19.55 18.21 -15.43
N ALA A 517 -19.05 18.58 -14.26
CA ALA A 517 -17.63 18.70 -14.02
C ALA A 517 -17.01 17.35 -13.64
N VAL A 518 -15.98 16.95 -14.39
CA VAL A 518 -15.21 15.73 -14.15
C VAL A 518 -13.77 16.04 -13.78
N GLU A 519 -13.19 15.23 -12.90
CA GLU A 519 -11.78 15.33 -12.55
C GLU A 519 -10.99 14.27 -13.34
N LEU A 520 -10.18 14.74 -14.28
CA LEU A 520 -9.35 13.90 -15.13
C LEU A 520 -7.94 13.88 -14.57
N ALA A 521 -7.48 12.69 -14.18
CA ALA A 521 -6.08 12.49 -13.82
C ALA A 521 -5.16 12.63 -15.06
N ARG A 522 -3.86 12.77 -14.82
CA ARG A 522 -2.87 13.01 -15.87
C ARG A 522 -2.70 11.83 -16.79
#